data_AF-Q9XU92-F1
#
_entry.id   AF-Q9XU92-F1
#
_cell.length_a   1.000
_cell.length_b   1.000
_cell.length_c   1.000
_cell.angle_alpha   90.00
_cell.angle_beta   90.00
_cell.angle_gamma   90.00
#
_symmetry.space_group_name_H-M   'P 1'
#
loop_
_entity.id
_entity.type
_entity.pdbx_description
1 polymer ?
#
loop_
_entity_poly.entity_id
_entity_poly.type
_entity_poly.pdbx_seq_one_letter_code
_entity_poly.pdbx_strand_id
1 'polypeptide(L)'
;MKTIILFLALTSFAYAGSLGLAIPAGAKDVHLPITIGDIKAITRKLKNGSVETWNVVGPNKGTWVDSKGKKIDSSNYSYKAGTIVIKKVSKNDEGFYDYEPLTTFAPEKLPPGVHVDPVQRGLDLTVISSV
;
A
#
# COMPACT_ATOMS: atom_id res chain seq x y z
N MET A 1 -0.96 28.29 -43.65
CA MET A 1 -0.60 26.89 -43.34
C MET A 1 0.03 26.87 -41.96
N LYS A 2 -0.68 26.48 -40.91
CA LYS A 2 -0.11 26.30 -39.56
C LYS A 2 -0.66 25.02 -38.97
N THR A 3 0.22 24.02 -38.92
CA THR A 3 0.00 22.63 -38.52
C THR A 3 -0.28 22.58 -37.02
N ILE A 4 -1.47 22.11 -36.63
CA ILE A 4 -1.80 21.81 -35.24
C ILE A 4 -1.26 20.40 -34.96
N ILE A 5 -0.18 20.31 -34.20
CA ILE A 5 0.39 19.03 -33.75
C ILE A 5 -0.45 18.56 -32.56
N LEU A 6 -1.31 17.57 -32.81
CA LEU A 6 -2.12 16.92 -31.79
C LEU A 6 -1.24 15.93 -31.01
N PHE A 7 -0.67 16.37 -29.89
CA PHE A 7 -0.01 15.48 -28.93
C PHE A 7 -1.08 14.68 -28.17
N LEU A 8 -1.47 13.53 -28.74
CA LEU A 8 -2.36 12.58 -28.09
C LEU A 8 -1.57 11.86 -26.99
N ALA A 9 -1.55 12.45 -25.79
CA ALA A 9 -1.01 11.80 -24.61
C ALA A 9 -1.92 10.60 -24.26
N LEU A 10 -1.54 9.41 -24.74
CA LEU A 10 -2.06 8.13 -24.24
C LEU A 10 -1.67 8.02 -22.76
N THR A 11 -2.51 8.53 -21.87
CA THR A 11 -2.49 8.15 -20.47
C THR A 11 -3.22 6.83 -20.37
N SER A 12 -2.51 5.74 -20.66
CA SER A 12 -2.93 4.42 -20.24
C SER A 12 -2.85 4.38 -18.71
N PHE A 13 -3.92 4.82 -18.05
CA PHE A 13 -4.18 4.46 -16.67
C PHE A 13 -4.39 2.94 -16.67
N ALA A 14 -3.29 2.20 -16.45
CA ALA A 14 -3.38 0.82 -16.05
C ALA A 14 -4.09 0.84 -14.69
N TYR A 15 -5.40 0.64 -14.71
CA TYR A 15 -6.18 0.25 -13.55
C TYR A 15 -5.72 -1.15 -13.17
N ALA A 16 -4.51 -1.26 -12.60
CA ALA A 16 -4.21 -2.36 -11.70
C ALA A 16 -5.23 -2.18 -10.57
N GLY A 17 -6.33 -2.94 -10.62
CA GLY A 17 -7.35 -2.88 -9.59
C GLY A 17 -6.66 -3.10 -8.24
N SER A 18 -6.54 -2.07 -7.42
CA SER A 18 -6.25 -2.26 -6.02
C SER A 18 -7.55 -2.72 -5.37
N LEU A 19 -7.48 -3.69 -4.46
CA LEU A 19 -8.62 -3.95 -3.58
C LEU A 19 -8.83 -2.68 -2.75
N GLY A 20 -10.00 -2.05 -2.92
CA GLY A 20 -10.39 -0.88 -2.15
C GLY A 20 -11.06 -1.31 -0.84
N LEU A 21 -10.53 -0.87 0.30
CA LEU A 21 -11.18 -1.04 1.59
C LEU A 21 -11.70 0.33 2.05
N ALA A 22 -13.02 0.47 2.18
CA ALA A 22 -13.64 1.69 2.65
C ALA A 22 -14.05 1.54 4.12
N ILE A 23 -13.46 2.34 5.01
CA ILE A 23 -13.63 2.24 6.46
C ILE A 23 -14.10 3.58 7.03
N PRO A 24 -15.12 3.62 7.92
CA PRO A 24 -15.53 4.86 8.54
C PRO A 24 -14.45 5.43 9.47
N ALA A 25 -14.30 6.75 9.47
CA ALA A 25 -13.46 7.45 10.43
C ALA A 25 -13.89 7.08 11.86
N GLY A 26 -12.90 6.81 12.73
CA GLY A 26 -13.12 6.40 14.11
C GLY A 26 -13.29 4.90 14.33
N ALA A 27 -13.39 4.08 13.28
CA ALA A 27 -13.34 2.63 13.40
C ALA A 27 -12.08 2.20 14.16
N LYS A 28 -12.22 1.20 15.04
CA LYS A 28 -11.14 0.75 15.92
C LYS A 28 -10.62 -0.62 15.50
N ASP A 29 -9.34 -0.86 15.81
CA ASP A 29 -8.66 -2.15 15.63
C ASP A 29 -8.83 -2.74 14.23
N VAL A 30 -8.63 -1.91 13.21
CA VAL A 30 -8.82 -2.28 11.81
C VAL A 30 -7.57 -2.98 11.28
N HIS A 31 -7.72 -4.23 10.85
CA HIS A 31 -6.68 -5.01 10.19
C HIS A 31 -6.70 -4.71 8.69
N LEU A 32 -5.53 -4.38 8.12
CA LEU A 32 -5.42 -4.19 6.67
C LEU A 32 -5.00 -5.52 6.01
N PRO A 33 -5.83 -6.17 5.17
CA PRO A 33 -5.50 -7.47 4.59
C PRO A 33 -4.58 -7.33 3.36
N ILE A 34 -3.33 -6.86 3.57
CA ILE A 34 -2.43 -6.51 2.45
C ILE A 34 -1.33 -7.53 2.19
N THR A 35 -1.00 -8.39 3.15
CA THR A 35 0.21 -9.22 3.12
C THR A 35 -0.08 -10.66 2.70
N ILE A 36 0.78 -11.23 1.85
CA ILE A 36 0.82 -12.67 1.58
C ILE A 36 2.19 -13.20 2.00
N GLY A 37 2.22 -14.12 2.96
CA GLY A 37 3.45 -14.72 3.50
C GLY A 37 4.27 -13.76 4.37
N ASP A 38 5.56 -14.08 4.53
CA ASP A 38 6.50 -13.29 5.33
C ASP A 38 6.94 -12.02 4.60
N ILE A 39 6.87 -10.90 5.29
CA ILE A 39 7.20 -9.58 4.75
C ILE A 39 8.31 -8.91 5.55
N LYS A 40 9.12 -8.08 4.89
CA LYS A 40 10.14 -7.25 5.56
C LYS A 40 9.61 -5.88 5.93
N ALA A 41 8.69 -5.33 5.14
CA ALA A 41 8.14 -4.00 5.34
C ALA A 41 6.76 -3.84 4.71
N ILE A 42 6.01 -2.86 5.19
CA ILE A 42 4.79 -2.34 4.57
C ILE A 42 5.09 -0.91 4.15
N THR A 43 4.77 -0.53 2.93
CA THR A 43 4.87 0.86 2.47
C THR A 43 3.48 1.45 2.36
N ARG A 44 3.37 2.77 2.58
CA ARG A 44 2.13 3.49 2.30
C ARG A 44 2.42 4.78 1.56
N LYS A 45 1.55 5.12 0.62
CA LYS A 45 1.46 6.43 -0.03
C LYS A 45 0.17 7.10 0.42
N LEU A 46 0.30 8.05 1.32
CA LEU A 46 -0.83 8.79 1.87
C LEU A 46 -1.36 9.81 0.87
N LYS A 47 -2.61 10.25 1.06
CA LYS A 47 -3.25 11.26 0.18
C LYS A 47 -2.52 12.61 0.14
N ASN A 48 -1.79 12.97 1.19
CA ASN A 48 -0.95 14.17 1.20
C ASN A 48 0.35 14.03 0.37
N GLY A 49 0.57 12.88 -0.27
CA GLY A 49 1.73 12.59 -1.10
C GLY A 49 2.95 12.04 -0.35
N SER A 50 2.90 11.99 0.98
CA SER A 50 3.97 11.38 1.77
C SER A 50 4.04 9.86 1.54
N VAL A 51 5.26 9.35 1.53
CA VAL A 51 5.55 7.92 1.43
C VAL A 51 6.27 7.51 2.70
N GLU A 52 5.74 6.49 3.36
CA GLU A 52 6.22 6.01 4.64
C GLU A 52 6.38 4.50 4.62
N THR A 53 7.34 3.99 5.37
CA THR A 53 7.64 2.55 5.45
C THR A 53 7.56 2.06 6.89
N TRP A 54 6.72 1.07 7.13
CA TRP A 54 6.62 0.34 8.38
C TRP A 54 7.55 -0.85 8.32
N ASN A 55 8.56 -0.86 9.18
CA ASN A 55 9.55 -1.92 9.20
C ASN A 55 9.03 -3.09 10.06
N VAL A 56 8.97 -4.29 9.51
CA VAL A 56 8.61 -5.52 10.24
C VAL A 56 9.86 -6.17 10.86
N VAL A 57 11.02 -5.91 10.27
CA VAL A 57 12.34 -6.38 10.71
C VAL A 57 13.33 -5.22 10.81
N GLY A 58 14.44 -5.42 11.53
CA GLY A 58 15.55 -4.45 11.61
C GLY A 58 15.41 -3.37 12.70
N PRO A 59 16.30 -2.36 12.72
CA PRO A 59 16.43 -1.39 13.81
C PRO A 59 15.19 -0.49 14.05
N ASN A 60 14.39 -0.27 13.01
CA ASN A 60 13.16 0.53 13.08
C ASN A 60 11.90 -0.35 13.16
N LYS A 61 12.05 -1.62 13.57
CA LYS A 61 10.93 -2.56 13.69
C LYS A 61 9.77 -1.95 14.50
N GLY A 62 8.57 -2.05 13.96
CA GLY A 62 7.35 -1.57 14.60
C GLY A 62 7.19 -0.06 14.55
N THR A 63 7.85 0.63 13.63
CA THR A 63 7.72 2.07 13.43
C THR A 63 7.63 2.44 11.95
N TRP A 64 6.83 3.46 11.65
CA TRP A 64 6.84 4.18 10.39
C TRP A 64 8.09 5.06 10.30
N VAL A 65 8.72 5.07 9.13
CA VAL A 65 9.78 5.99 8.79
C VAL A 65 9.47 6.70 7.48
N ASP A 66 9.93 7.94 7.35
CA ASP A 66 9.87 8.68 6.09
C ASP A 66 10.93 8.19 5.09
N SER A 67 10.95 8.79 3.90
CA SER A 67 11.95 8.51 2.86
C SER A 67 13.40 8.81 3.25
N LYS A 68 13.63 9.56 4.34
CA LYS A 68 14.95 9.85 4.91
C LYS A 68 15.30 8.92 6.09
N GLY A 69 14.43 7.96 6.41
CA GLY A 69 14.60 7.04 7.53
C GLY A 69 14.30 7.65 8.91
N LYS A 70 13.70 8.85 8.97
CA LYS A 70 13.31 9.48 10.22
C LYS A 70 12.03 8.82 10.72
N LYS A 71 11.99 8.47 12.01
CA LYS A 71 10.80 7.92 12.67
C LYS A 71 9.64 8.92 12.66
N ILE A 72 8.46 8.41 12.35
CA ILE A 72 7.19 9.12 12.34
C ILE A 72 6.35 8.60 13.51
N ASP A 73 5.42 9.41 14.01
CA ASP A 73 4.50 8.95 15.03
C ASP A 73 3.78 7.67 14.58
N SER A 74 3.96 6.63 15.38
CA SER A 74 3.49 5.28 15.13
C SER A 74 2.52 4.82 16.23
N SER A 75 2.14 5.72 17.14
CA SER A 75 1.32 5.44 18.31
C SER A 75 -0.04 4.82 17.97
N ASN A 76 -0.60 5.17 16.81
CA ASN A 76 -1.90 4.68 16.32
C ASN A 76 -1.83 3.30 15.63
N TYR A 77 -0.65 2.69 15.52
CA TYR A 77 -0.48 1.45 14.76
C TYR A 77 0.11 0.34 15.63
N SER A 78 -0.11 -0.89 15.20
CA SER A 78 0.57 -2.08 15.71
C SER A 78 0.69 -3.12 14.61
N TYR A 79 1.53 -4.13 14.80
CA TYR A 79 1.68 -5.23 13.84
C TYR A 79 1.29 -6.54 14.52
N LYS A 80 0.24 -7.20 14.02
CA LYS A 80 -0.34 -8.44 14.58
C LYS A 80 -0.80 -9.35 13.45
N ALA A 81 -0.64 -10.66 13.63
CA ALA A 81 -1.10 -11.68 12.68
C ALA A 81 -0.65 -11.40 11.22
N GLY A 82 0.62 -11.02 11.04
CA GLY A 82 1.21 -10.78 9.71
C GLY A 82 0.87 -9.44 9.07
N THR A 83 0.02 -8.61 9.68
CA THR A 83 -0.37 -7.32 9.09
C THR A 83 -0.38 -6.15 10.08
N ILE A 84 -0.49 -4.95 9.54
CA ILE A 84 -0.69 -3.73 10.30
C ILE A 84 -2.14 -3.58 10.76
N VAL A 85 -2.28 -3.14 12.01
CA VAL A 85 -3.55 -2.83 12.66
C VAL A 85 -3.56 -1.34 12.98
N ILE A 86 -4.59 -0.65 12.51
CA ILE A 86 -4.86 0.74 12.86
C ILE A 86 -5.77 0.76 14.08
N LYS A 87 -5.29 1.31 15.21
CA LYS A 87 -6.03 1.34 16.47
C LYS A 87 -7.29 2.19 16.37
N LYS A 88 -7.21 3.35 15.72
CA LYS A 88 -8.35 4.21 15.40
C LYS A 88 -8.14 4.88 14.04
N VAL A 89 -8.99 4.56 13.07
CA VAL A 89 -8.89 5.10 11.71
C VAL A 89 -9.23 6.59 11.69
N SER A 90 -8.46 7.35 10.93
CA SER A 90 -8.59 8.79 10.73
C SER A 90 -8.34 9.12 9.25
N LYS A 91 -8.70 10.33 8.82
CA LYS A 91 -8.49 10.74 7.42
C LYS A 91 -7.01 10.74 7.00
N ASN A 92 -6.10 10.87 7.96
CA ASN A 92 -4.65 10.83 7.72
C ASN A 92 -4.13 9.42 7.41
N ASP A 93 -4.93 8.39 7.67
CA ASP A 93 -4.59 7.00 7.33
C ASP A 93 -4.89 6.67 5.87
N GLU A 94 -5.65 7.53 5.18
CA GLU A 94 -6.10 7.31 3.80
C GLU A 94 -4.92 7.29 2.83
N GLY A 95 -4.89 6.27 1.99
CA GLY A 95 -3.81 6.06 1.04
C GLY A 95 -3.74 4.65 0.51
N PHE A 96 -2.74 4.44 -0.33
CA PHE A 96 -2.41 3.14 -0.88
C PHE A 96 -1.37 2.47 -0.01
N TYR A 97 -1.63 1.24 0.42
CA TYR A 97 -0.74 0.41 1.22
C TYR A 97 -0.22 -0.73 0.36
N ASP A 98 1.08 -1.00 0.42
CA ASP A 98 1.72 -2.12 -0.27
C ASP A 98 2.70 -2.80 0.68
N TYR A 99 3.28 -3.93 0.29
CA TYR A 99 4.23 -4.65 1.10
C TYR A 99 5.42 -5.14 0.30
N GLU A 100 6.54 -5.28 1.00
CA GLU A 100 7.74 -5.90 0.45
C GLU A 100 7.90 -7.29 1.07
N PRO A 101 7.89 -8.37 0.27
CA PRO A 101 8.10 -9.72 0.78
C PRO A 101 9.53 -9.86 1.34
N LEU A 102 9.67 -10.68 2.38
CA LEU A 102 10.96 -10.99 3.00
C LEU A 102 11.86 -11.77 2.03
N THR A 103 11.26 -12.65 1.24
CA THR A 103 11.94 -13.47 0.23
C THR A 103 11.21 -13.32 -1.10
N THR A 104 11.91 -12.87 -2.13
CA THR A 104 11.36 -12.84 -3.48
C THR A 104 11.53 -14.23 -4.10
N PHE A 105 10.43 -14.94 -4.34
CA PHE A 105 10.49 -16.15 -5.15
C PHE A 105 10.83 -15.76 -6.59
N ALA A 106 11.79 -16.46 -7.19
CA ALA A 106 12.04 -16.31 -8.62
C ALA A 106 10.76 -16.71 -9.37
N PRO A 107 10.30 -15.92 -10.36
CA PRO A 107 9.14 -16.31 -11.15
C PRO A 107 9.45 -17.64 -11.83
N GLU A 108 8.67 -18.66 -11.49
CA GLU A 108 8.76 -19.96 -12.14
C GLU A 108 8.52 -19.77 -13.64
N LYS A 109 9.37 -20.38 -14.48
CA LYS A 109 9.14 -20.36 -15.93
C LYS A 109 7.88 -21.17 -16.20
N LEU A 110 6.77 -20.49 -16.42
CA LEU A 110 5.53 -21.15 -16.73
C LEU A 110 5.58 -21.79 -18.12
N PRO A 111 4.88 -22.91 -18.33
CA PRO A 111 4.72 -23.51 -19.64
C PRO A 111 4.17 -22.51 -20.66
N PRO A 112 4.55 -22.62 -21.95
CA PRO A 112 3.96 -21.79 -23.00
C PRO A 112 2.44 -21.87 -22.99
N GLY A 113 1.76 -20.72 -23.06
CA GLY A 113 0.30 -20.62 -23.10
C GLY A 113 -0.40 -20.50 -21.74
N VAL A 114 0.33 -20.56 -20.63
CA VAL A 114 -0.23 -20.29 -19.29
C VAL A 114 -0.35 -18.79 -19.06
N HIS A 115 -1.57 -18.30 -18.84
CA HIS A 115 -1.83 -16.93 -18.42
C HIS A 115 -1.48 -16.76 -16.94
N VAL A 116 -0.81 -15.66 -16.59
CA VAL A 116 -0.57 -15.25 -15.21
C VAL A 116 -1.47 -14.07 -14.92
N ASP A 117 -2.42 -14.26 -14.01
CA ASP A 117 -3.14 -13.12 -13.47
C ASP A 117 -2.13 -12.22 -12.73
N PRO A 118 -2.11 -10.91 -13.01
CA PRO A 118 -1.25 -10.01 -12.27
C PRO A 118 -1.59 -10.12 -10.79
N VAL A 119 -0.59 -10.48 -9.97
CA VAL A 119 -0.74 -10.47 -8.52
C VAL A 119 -1.01 -9.03 -8.11
N GLN A 120 -2.27 -8.72 -7.79
CA GLN A 120 -2.62 -7.41 -7.23
C GLN A 120 -1.85 -7.26 -5.92
N ARG A 121 -0.90 -6.34 -5.92
CA ARG A 121 -0.16 -5.96 -4.71
C ARG A 121 -0.71 -4.63 -4.23
N GLY A 122 -1.10 -4.64 -2.96
CA GLY A 122 -1.55 -3.46 -2.25
C GLY A 122 -3.08 -3.27 -2.17
N LEU A 123 -3.44 -2.33 -1.31
CA LEU A 123 -4.79 -2.04 -0.87
C LEU A 123 -4.96 -0.52 -0.82
N ASP A 124 -6.01 -0.02 -1.48
CA ASP A 124 -6.43 1.36 -1.30
C ASP A 124 -7.35 1.46 -0.07
N LEU A 125 -6.85 2.05 1.01
CA LEU A 125 -7.66 2.39 2.16
C LEU A 125 -8.32 3.74 1.90
N THR A 126 -9.66 3.74 1.81
CA THR A 126 -10.48 4.94 1.76
C THR A 126 -11.16 5.16 3.10
N VAL A 127 -11.10 6.39 3.63
CA VAL A 127 -11.74 6.71 4.91
C VAL A 127 -13.02 7.49 4.67
N ILE A 128 -14.14 6.85 4.98
CA ILE A 128 -15.48 7.42 4.85
C ILE A 128 -15.70 8.35 6.05
N SER A 129 -16.10 9.59 5.79
CA SER A 129 -16.50 10.51 6.86
C SER A 129 -17.68 9.93 7.63
N SER A 130 -17.60 9.89 8.96
CA SER A 130 -18.78 9.66 9.78
C SER A 130 -19.76 10.81 9.55
N VAL A 131 -20.98 10.47 9.12
CA VAL A 131 -22.12 11.40 9.04
C VAL A 131 -22.49 11.87 10.44
#